data_AF-A0AAD4HD12-F1
#
_entry.id   AF-A0AAD4HD12-F1
#
_cell.length_a   1.000
_cell.length_b   1.000
_cell.length_c   1.000
_cell.angle_alpha   90.00
_cell.angle_beta   90.00
_cell.angle_gamma   90.00
#
_symmetry.space_group_name_H-M   'P 1'
#
loop_
_entity.id
_entity.type
_entity.pdbx_description
1 polymer ?
#
loop_
_entity_poly.entity_id
_entity_poly.type
_entity_poly.pdbx_seq_one_letter_code
_entity_poly.pdbx_strand_id
1 'polypeptide(L)'
;MIIYTTHDVLTENDSPLGYFLLRCVCLYLEMDMYAAMEVHTTNTIEEGRHTVQAFTALMKQYMTQTADDNLKNWDFPKLHMTTHIFDDIEAKDASRNYNTKPNEQMHGPLKDWYLNRTNFKNIVEQILRIDHWILVADDIDRRILDFDEYMQQKSDDENDDLLDDDENTDIDVDISTLDRSQHVRMGSRQAVQTFCSIENAHKTDVEFTNFRIKLNAFLNVFLPACNIPLPNGRRIHLQSDDTVRSFNPAFCYYYTDLKQVTEY
;
A
#
# COMPACT_ATOMS: atom_id res chain seq x y z
N MET A 1 10.37 -30.51 -2.15
CA MET A 1 10.34 -31.79 -1.43
C MET A 1 10.97 -32.94 -2.23
N ILE A 2 10.71 -33.06 -3.54
CA ILE A 2 11.18 -34.19 -4.37
C ILE A 2 12.72 -34.33 -4.42
N ILE A 3 13.48 -33.23 -4.53
CA ILE A 3 14.94 -33.26 -4.67
C ILE A 3 15.62 -33.95 -3.48
N TYR A 4 15.25 -33.57 -2.25
CA TYR A 4 15.83 -34.14 -1.04
C TYR A 4 15.51 -35.61 -0.86
N THR A 5 14.39 -36.10 -1.38
CA THR A 5 14.03 -37.52 -1.29
C THR A 5 14.64 -38.36 -2.41
N THR A 6 15.00 -37.76 -3.55
CA THR A 6 15.47 -38.50 -4.73
C THR A 6 16.97 -38.44 -4.94
N HIS A 7 17.71 -37.56 -4.27
CA HIS A 7 19.15 -37.41 -4.47
C HIS A 7 19.97 -38.67 -4.14
N ASP A 8 19.54 -39.46 -3.14
CA ASP A 8 20.20 -40.72 -2.76
C ASP A 8 19.79 -41.90 -3.64
N VAL A 9 18.70 -41.78 -4.41
CA VAL A 9 18.12 -42.87 -5.22
C VAL A 9 18.46 -42.69 -6.70
N LEU A 10 18.41 -41.46 -7.19
CA LEU A 10 18.72 -41.10 -8.58
C LEU A 10 20.17 -40.64 -8.66
N THR A 11 21.10 -41.55 -8.40
CA THR A 11 22.53 -41.30 -8.55
C THR A 11 22.95 -41.43 -10.02
N GLU A 12 24.10 -40.84 -10.38
CA GLU A 12 24.65 -40.96 -11.73
C GLU A 12 24.94 -42.42 -12.14
N ASN A 13 25.28 -43.27 -11.17
CA ASN A 13 25.60 -44.67 -11.41
C ASN A 13 24.34 -45.54 -11.56
N ASP A 14 23.32 -45.29 -10.73
CA ASP A 14 22.13 -46.14 -10.65
C ASP A 14 21.07 -45.74 -11.69
N SER A 15 20.96 -44.44 -11.98
CA SER A 15 20.03 -43.91 -12.98
C SER A 15 20.61 -42.66 -13.65
N PRO A 16 21.46 -42.81 -14.68
CA PRO A 16 22.09 -41.68 -15.36
C PRO A 16 21.07 -40.65 -15.88
N LEU A 17 19.99 -41.13 -16.48
CA LEU A 17 18.93 -40.28 -17.05
C LEU A 17 18.05 -39.63 -15.95
N GLY A 18 17.77 -40.37 -14.87
CA GLY A 18 17.05 -39.86 -13.70
C GLY A 18 17.86 -38.80 -12.95
N TYR A 19 19.17 -39.02 -12.78
CA TYR A 19 20.09 -38.04 -12.22
C TYR A 19 20.19 -36.78 -13.10
N PHE A 20 20.20 -36.96 -14.42
CA PHE A 20 20.20 -35.84 -15.36
C PHE A 20 18.93 -34.98 -15.24
N LEU A 21 17.76 -35.62 -15.15
CA LEU A 21 16.50 -34.93 -14.89
C LEU A 21 16.52 -34.23 -13.52
N LEU A 22 17.06 -34.89 -12.49
CA LEU A 22 17.19 -34.30 -11.15
C LEU A 22 18.01 -33.01 -11.18
N ARG A 23 19.12 -32.98 -11.93
CA ARG A 23 19.92 -31.76 -12.14
C ARG A 23 19.12 -30.65 -12.83
N CYS A 24 18.28 -30.98 -13.83
CA CYS A 24 17.38 -30.01 -14.45
C CYS A 24 16.38 -29.43 -13.43
N VAL A 25 15.83 -30.27 -12.55
CA VAL A 25 14.91 -29.82 -11.49
C VAL A 25 15.63 -28.93 -10.47
N CYS A 26 16.89 -29.23 -10.11
CA CYS A 26 17.69 -28.36 -9.25
C CYS A 26 17.88 -26.97 -9.85
N LEU A 27 18.32 -26.88 -11.12
CA LEU A 27 18.53 -25.61 -11.80
C LEU A 27 17.22 -24.84 -12.00
N TYR A 28 16.10 -25.55 -12.22
CA TYR A 28 14.79 -24.92 -12.28
C TYR A 28 14.42 -24.26 -10.95
N LEU A 29 14.62 -24.93 -9.81
CA LEU A 29 14.35 -24.34 -8.50
C LEU A 29 15.25 -23.16 -8.18
N GLU A 30 16.53 -23.24 -8.57
CA GLU A 30 17.45 -22.13 -8.39
C GLU A 30 16.99 -20.90 -9.19
N MET A 31 16.59 -21.10 -10.45
CA MET A 31 16.03 -20.05 -11.30
C MET A 31 14.72 -19.48 -10.73
N ASP A 32 13.82 -20.34 -10.24
CA ASP A 32 12.56 -19.95 -9.59
C ASP A 32 12.83 -19.13 -8.32
N MET A 33 13.83 -19.51 -7.51
CA MET A 33 14.27 -18.75 -6.34
C MET A 33 14.75 -17.35 -6.74
N TYR A 34 15.57 -17.22 -7.79
CA TYR A 34 15.99 -15.91 -8.27
C TYR A 34 14.79 -15.08 -8.76
N ALA A 35 13.86 -15.67 -9.50
CA ALA A 35 12.68 -14.99 -10.04
C ALA A 35 11.67 -14.59 -8.95
N ALA A 36 11.64 -15.31 -7.82
CA ALA A 36 10.73 -15.06 -6.70
C ALA A 36 11.19 -13.92 -5.77
N MET A 37 12.36 -13.33 -6.00
CA MET A 37 12.82 -12.21 -5.19
C MET A 37 11.89 -11.01 -5.33
N GLU A 38 11.64 -10.32 -4.21
CA GLU A 38 10.81 -9.10 -4.19
C GLU A 38 11.59 -7.86 -4.64
N VAL A 39 12.92 -7.91 -4.50
CA VAL A 39 13.83 -6.83 -4.86
C VAL A 39 14.96 -7.41 -5.67
N HIS A 40 15.12 -6.91 -6.89
CA HIS A 40 16.19 -7.30 -7.77
C HIS A 40 17.28 -6.24 -7.81
N THR A 41 18.52 -6.70 -7.72
CA THR A 41 19.73 -5.94 -8.04
C THR A 41 20.29 -6.41 -9.38
N THR A 42 21.16 -5.61 -10.00
CA THR A 42 21.88 -6.01 -11.22
C THR A 42 22.55 -7.37 -11.07
N ASN A 43 23.21 -7.62 -9.93
CA ASN A 43 23.86 -8.90 -9.65
C ASN A 43 22.87 -10.07 -9.63
N THR A 44 21.75 -9.94 -8.92
CA THR A 44 20.75 -11.03 -8.84
C THR A 44 20.08 -11.31 -10.18
N ILE A 45 19.95 -10.28 -11.04
CA ILE A 45 19.43 -10.44 -12.42
C ILE A 45 20.46 -11.18 -13.27
N GLU A 46 21.74 -10.79 -13.20
CA GLU A 46 22.82 -11.47 -13.93
C GLU A 46 22.96 -12.94 -13.50
N GLU A 47 22.95 -13.23 -12.20
CA GLU A 47 22.97 -14.59 -11.66
C GLU A 47 21.75 -15.39 -12.12
N GLY A 48 20.55 -14.81 -12.03
CA GLY A 48 19.33 -15.43 -12.52
C GLY A 48 19.39 -15.77 -14.02
N ARG A 49 19.91 -14.86 -14.85
CA ARG A 49 20.13 -15.09 -16.29
C ARG A 49 21.13 -16.21 -16.53
N HIS A 50 22.21 -16.29 -15.75
CA HIS A 50 23.17 -17.38 -15.82
C HIS A 50 22.51 -18.73 -15.49
N THR A 51 21.66 -18.77 -14.46
CA THR A 51 20.90 -19.97 -14.10
C THR A 51 19.91 -20.40 -15.19
N VAL A 52 19.23 -19.45 -15.85
CA VAL A 52 18.37 -19.73 -17.02
C VAL A 52 19.17 -20.33 -18.17
N GLN A 53 20.35 -19.79 -18.46
CA GLN A 53 21.23 -20.34 -19.50
C GLN A 53 21.68 -21.76 -19.18
N ALA A 54 22.12 -22.01 -17.94
CA ALA A 54 22.52 -23.33 -17.47
C ALA A 54 21.36 -24.33 -17.54
N PHE A 55 20.18 -23.94 -17.06
CA PHE A 55 18.95 -24.76 -17.14
C PHE A 55 18.59 -25.10 -18.58
N THR A 56 18.59 -24.10 -19.47
CA THR A 56 18.22 -24.28 -20.89
C THR A 56 19.21 -25.20 -21.60
N ALA A 57 20.50 -25.05 -21.34
CA ALA A 57 21.54 -25.92 -21.89
C ALA A 57 21.37 -27.37 -21.42
N LEU A 58 21.13 -27.58 -20.12
CA LEU A 58 20.94 -28.91 -19.55
C LEU A 58 19.64 -29.55 -20.05
N MET A 59 18.54 -28.81 -20.12
CA MET A 59 17.28 -29.30 -20.68
C MET A 59 17.42 -29.73 -22.15
N LYS A 60 18.16 -28.98 -22.98
CA LYS A 60 18.43 -29.39 -24.37
C LYS A 60 19.21 -30.71 -24.46
N GLN A 61 20.20 -30.90 -23.58
CA GLN A 61 20.94 -32.16 -23.50
C GLN A 61 20.02 -33.31 -23.08
N TYR A 62 19.15 -33.09 -22.10
CA TYR A 62 18.18 -34.09 -21.64
C TYR A 62 17.24 -34.49 -22.77
N MET A 63 16.67 -33.51 -23.48
CA MET A 63 15.78 -33.75 -24.63
C MET A 63 16.45 -34.60 -25.72
N THR A 64 17.74 -34.37 -25.96
CA THR A 64 18.51 -35.12 -26.95
C THR A 64 18.71 -36.57 -26.51
N GLN A 65 18.95 -36.82 -25.22
CA GLN A 65 19.10 -38.17 -24.67
C GLN A 65 17.77 -38.94 -24.59
N THR A 66 16.64 -38.24 -24.44
CA THR A 66 15.29 -38.86 -24.39
C THR A 66 14.55 -38.85 -25.72
N ALA A 67 15.21 -38.45 -26.83
CA ALA A 67 14.55 -38.25 -28.11
C ALA A 67 13.92 -39.53 -28.67
N ASP A 68 14.54 -40.69 -28.42
CA ASP A 68 14.08 -41.99 -28.92
C ASP A 68 12.87 -42.55 -28.14
N ASP A 69 12.69 -42.15 -26.88
CA ASP A 69 11.65 -42.70 -26.01
C ASP A 69 10.24 -42.20 -26.35
N ASN A 70 10.10 -41.14 -27.18
CA ASN A 70 8.82 -40.56 -27.65
C ASN A 70 7.77 -40.30 -26.55
N LEU A 71 8.16 -40.30 -25.28
CA LEU A 71 7.25 -40.30 -24.14
C LEU A 71 6.70 -38.90 -23.82
N LYS A 72 7.48 -37.85 -24.13
CA LYS A 72 7.15 -36.47 -23.77
C LYS A 72 7.80 -35.45 -24.70
N ASN A 73 6.98 -34.59 -25.28
CA ASN A 73 7.45 -33.39 -25.97
C ASN A 73 7.74 -32.29 -24.94
N TRP A 74 8.99 -31.83 -24.89
CA TRP A 74 9.42 -30.75 -24.01
C TRP A 74 9.36 -29.36 -24.68
N ASP A 75 8.99 -29.29 -25.95
CA ASP A 75 8.70 -28.03 -26.65
C ASP A 75 7.27 -27.55 -26.32
N PHE A 76 7.12 -26.88 -25.18
CA PHE A 76 5.85 -26.28 -24.77
C PHE A 76 6.02 -24.83 -24.33
N PRO A 77 5.00 -23.96 -24.53
CA PRO A 77 5.12 -22.52 -24.31
C PRO A 77 5.66 -22.14 -22.92
N LYS A 78 5.23 -22.85 -21.86
CA LYS A 78 5.69 -22.55 -20.49
C LYS A 78 7.20 -22.72 -20.31
N LEU A 79 7.83 -23.66 -21.01
CA LEU A 79 9.30 -23.81 -20.97
C LEU A 79 9.98 -22.69 -21.76
N HIS A 80 9.37 -22.22 -22.85
CA HIS A 80 9.93 -21.09 -23.59
C HIS A 80 9.88 -19.80 -22.76
N MET A 81 8.77 -19.57 -22.04
CA MET A 81 8.59 -18.39 -21.18
C MET A 81 9.70 -18.21 -20.14
N THR A 82 10.30 -19.29 -19.63
CA THR A 82 11.41 -19.17 -18.66
C THR A 82 12.66 -18.53 -19.24
N THR A 83 12.79 -18.48 -20.58
CA THR A 83 13.91 -17.81 -21.25
C THR A 83 13.84 -16.29 -21.08
N HIS A 84 12.64 -15.74 -21.00
CA HIS A 84 12.39 -14.30 -20.98
C HIS A 84 12.12 -13.76 -19.58
N ILE A 85 12.14 -14.61 -18.54
CA ILE A 85 11.67 -14.25 -17.19
C ILE A 85 12.40 -13.02 -16.61
N PHE A 86 13.70 -12.91 -16.83
CA PHE A 86 14.49 -11.77 -16.34
C PHE A 86 14.38 -10.53 -17.23
N ASP A 87 14.11 -10.69 -18.54
CA ASP A 87 13.77 -9.57 -19.41
C ASP A 87 12.41 -8.97 -19.02
N ASP A 88 11.47 -9.85 -18.70
CA ASP A 88 10.17 -9.46 -18.19
C ASP A 88 10.32 -8.72 -16.85
N ILE A 89 11.14 -9.22 -15.92
CA ILE A 89 11.37 -8.57 -14.60
C ILE A 89 11.98 -7.18 -14.77
N GLU A 90 12.95 -7.00 -15.66
CA GLU A 90 13.51 -5.66 -15.93
C GLU A 90 12.49 -4.71 -16.58
N ALA A 91 11.59 -5.24 -17.42
CA ALA A 91 10.59 -4.43 -18.12
C ALA A 91 9.34 -4.12 -17.29
N LYS A 92 8.93 -5.02 -16.40
CA LYS A 92 7.62 -5.02 -15.72
C LYS A 92 7.71 -5.16 -14.19
N ASP A 93 8.92 -5.13 -13.64
CA ASP A 93 9.24 -5.25 -12.20
C ASP A 93 9.12 -6.69 -11.65
N ALA A 94 9.36 -6.90 -10.35
CA ALA A 94 9.43 -8.20 -9.69
C ALA A 94 8.18 -9.10 -9.90
N SER A 95 8.38 -10.42 -9.86
CA SER A 95 7.34 -11.44 -10.12
C SER A 95 6.07 -11.29 -9.25
N ARG A 96 6.23 -10.76 -8.02
CA ARG A 96 5.13 -10.43 -7.10
C ARG A 96 4.15 -9.41 -7.68
N ASN A 97 4.60 -8.54 -8.58
CA ASN A 97 3.81 -7.48 -9.18
C ASN A 97 3.02 -7.94 -10.41
N TYR A 98 3.29 -9.14 -10.95
CA TYR A 98 2.49 -9.76 -12.02
C TYR A 98 1.20 -10.41 -11.53
N ASN A 99 0.92 -10.21 -10.25
CA ASN A 99 -0.27 -10.65 -9.60
C ASN A 99 -1.51 -9.91 -10.15
N THR A 100 -2.33 -10.58 -10.96
CA THR A 100 -3.67 -10.09 -11.35
C THR A 100 -4.74 -10.34 -10.29
N LYS A 101 -4.42 -11.01 -9.17
CA LYS A 101 -5.36 -11.28 -8.06
C LYS A 101 -6.07 -10.05 -7.50
N PRO A 102 -5.47 -8.83 -7.45
CA PRO A 102 -6.22 -7.66 -6.99
C PRO A 102 -7.53 -7.47 -7.76
N ASN A 103 -7.53 -7.85 -9.05
CA ASN A 103 -8.70 -7.72 -9.92
C ASN A 103 -9.29 -9.07 -10.35
N GLU A 104 -8.75 -10.21 -9.91
CA GLU A 104 -9.26 -11.54 -10.28
C GLU A 104 -10.69 -11.74 -9.71
N GLN A 105 -10.95 -11.20 -8.52
CA GLN A 105 -12.30 -11.18 -7.95
C GLN A 105 -13.24 -10.23 -8.68
N MET A 106 -12.73 -9.23 -9.41
CA MET A 106 -13.56 -8.29 -10.16
C MET A 106 -14.27 -8.96 -11.34
N HIS A 107 -13.77 -10.10 -11.82
CA HIS A 107 -14.41 -10.85 -12.91
C HIS A 107 -15.82 -11.34 -12.56
N GLY A 108 -16.08 -11.67 -11.29
CA GLY A 108 -17.40 -12.10 -10.82
C GLY A 108 -18.45 -10.98 -10.95
N PRO A 109 -18.27 -9.85 -10.23
CA PRO A 109 -19.15 -8.69 -10.32
C PRO A 109 -19.29 -8.15 -11.75
N LEU A 110 -18.20 -8.08 -12.53
CA LEU A 110 -18.27 -7.63 -13.93
C LEU A 110 -19.17 -8.52 -14.78
N LYS A 111 -19.10 -9.85 -14.58
CA LYS A 111 -19.98 -10.80 -15.26
C LYS A 111 -21.44 -10.59 -14.83
N ASP A 112 -21.70 -10.40 -13.54
CA ASP A 112 -23.05 -10.18 -13.03
C ASP A 112 -23.64 -8.85 -13.51
N TRP A 113 -22.86 -7.79 -13.56
CA TRP A 113 -23.28 -6.51 -14.11
C TRP A 113 -23.58 -6.63 -15.60
N TYR A 114 -22.69 -7.28 -16.36
CA TYR A 114 -22.89 -7.53 -17.78
C TYR A 114 -24.21 -8.27 -18.04
N LEU A 115 -24.45 -9.38 -17.33
CA LEU A 115 -25.63 -10.24 -17.53
C LEU A 115 -26.93 -9.62 -17.02
N ASN A 116 -26.90 -8.98 -15.85
CA ASN A 116 -28.12 -8.60 -15.12
C ASN A 116 -28.43 -7.10 -15.19
N ARG A 117 -27.47 -6.26 -15.60
CA ARG A 117 -27.58 -4.79 -15.53
C ARG A 117 -27.27 -4.08 -16.84
N THR A 118 -26.87 -4.78 -17.90
CA THR A 118 -26.68 -4.19 -19.24
C THR A 118 -27.70 -4.72 -20.26
N ASN A 119 -27.86 -3.97 -21.36
CA ASN A 119 -28.66 -4.41 -22.51
C ASN A 119 -27.80 -5.06 -23.62
N PHE A 120 -26.58 -5.52 -23.29
CA PHE A 120 -25.61 -6.12 -24.22
C PHE A 120 -25.14 -5.22 -25.38
N LYS A 121 -25.40 -3.92 -25.33
CA LYS A 121 -24.93 -2.92 -26.31
C LYS A 121 -24.24 -1.79 -25.58
N ASN A 122 -23.19 -1.18 -26.13
CA ASN A 122 -22.47 -0.07 -25.48
C ASN A 122 -22.19 -0.36 -23.99
N ILE A 123 -21.65 -1.54 -23.72
CA ILE A 123 -21.56 -2.12 -22.37
C ILE A 123 -20.60 -1.37 -21.45
N VAL A 124 -19.57 -0.74 -22.02
CA VAL A 124 -18.51 -0.07 -21.27
C VAL A 124 -19.07 1.08 -20.44
N GLU A 125 -19.83 1.99 -21.07
CA GLU A 125 -20.43 3.13 -20.36
C GLU A 125 -21.44 2.70 -19.29
N GLN A 126 -22.17 1.61 -19.55
CA GLN A 126 -23.13 1.07 -18.57
C GLN A 126 -22.43 0.47 -17.37
N ILE A 127 -21.38 -0.33 -17.59
CA ILE A 127 -20.56 -0.93 -16.53
C ILE A 127 -19.88 0.15 -15.70
N LEU A 128 -19.26 1.15 -16.34
CA LEU A 128 -18.61 2.27 -15.64
C LEU A 128 -19.61 3.07 -14.79
N ARG A 129 -20.85 3.24 -15.26
CA ARG A 129 -21.90 3.89 -14.48
C ARG A 129 -22.32 3.07 -13.27
N ILE A 130 -22.40 1.74 -13.40
CA ILE A 130 -22.72 0.84 -12.29
C ILE A 130 -21.60 0.90 -11.23
N ASP A 131 -20.35 0.82 -11.67
CA ASP A 131 -19.17 0.94 -10.80
C ASP A 131 -19.18 2.26 -10.02
N HIS A 132 -19.45 3.38 -10.71
CA HIS A 132 -19.59 4.68 -10.07
C HIS A 132 -20.71 4.72 -9.02
N TRP A 133 -21.87 4.12 -9.29
CA TRP A 133 -22.96 4.05 -8.31
C TRP A 133 -22.59 3.25 -7.07
N ILE A 134 -21.87 2.14 -7.25
CA ILE A 134 -21.40 1.32 -6.13
C ILE A 134 -20.41 2.11 -5.27
N LEU A 135 -19.46 2.81 -5.90
CA LEU A 135 -18.50 3.65 -5.19
C LEU A 135 -19.19 4.77 -4.39
N VAL A 136 -20.20 5.42 -4.96
CA VAL A 136 -20.96 6.47 -4.27
C VAL A 136 -21.76 5.91 -3.10
N ALA A 137 -22.41 4.75 -3.27
CA ALA A 137 -23.14 4.10 -2.19
C ALA A 137 -22.21 3.74 -1.02
N ASP A 138 -21.05 3.16 -1.33
CA ASP A 138 -20.03 2.79 -0.36
C ASP A 138 -19.42 4.01 0.37
N ASP A 139 -19.22 5.15 -0.30
CA ASP A 139 -18.84 6.42 0.35
C ASP A 139 -19.93 6.93 1.31
N ILE A 140 -21.20 6.84 0.91
CA ILE A 140 -22.32 7.22 1.80
C ILE A 140 -22.38 6.30 3.01
N ASP A 141 -22.28 4.99 2.81
CA ASP A 141 -22.34 4.00 3.90
C ASP A 141 -21.19 4.20 4.88
N ARG A 142 -19.96 4.45 4.41
CA ARG A 142 -18.83 4.80 5.28
C ARG A 142 -19.10 6.03 6.13
N ARG A 143 -19.65 7.10 5.55
CA ARG A 143 -19.96 8.33 6.29
C ARG A 143 -21.03 8.11 7.35
N ILE A 144 -22.00 7.24 7.09
CA ILE A 144 -23.02 6.85 8.07
C ILE A 144 -22.35 6.08 9.22
N LEU A 145 -21.50 5.09 8.91
CA LEU A 145 -20.77 4.32 9.91
C LEU A 145 -19.87 5.21 10.79
N ASP A 146 -19.11 6.12 10.18
CA ASP A 146 -18.26 7.08 10.89
C ASP A 146 -19.09 7.97 11.82
N PHE A 147 -20.28 8.39 11.37
CA PHE A 147 -21.19 9.20 12.18
C PHE A 147 -21.80 8.41 13.34
N ASP A 148 -22.21 7.17 13.09
CA ASP A 148 -22.76 6.28 14.12
C ASP A 148 -21.70 5.97 15.19
N GLU A 149 -20.45 5.75 14.81
CA GLU A 149 -19.33 5.57 15.74
C GLU A 149 -19.06 6.83 16.56
N TYR A 150 -19.07 8.01 15.93
CA TYR A 150 -18.94 9.29 16.63
C TYR A 150 -20.07 9.50 17.65
N MET A 151 -21.31 9.17 17.29
CA MET A 151 -22.45 9.30 18.19
C MET A 151 -22.38 8.32 19.37
N GLN A 152 -21.86 7.10 19.16
CA GLN A 152 -21.64 6.13 20.23
C GLN A 152 -20.57 6.61 21.22
N GLN A 153 -19.42 7.09 20.72
CA GLN A 153 -18.36 7.66 21.57
C GLN A 153 -18.87 8.84 22.40
N LYS A 154 -19.65 9.73 21.79
CA LYS A 154 -20.24 10.87 22.50
C LYS A 154 -21.23 10.42 23.60
N SER A 155 -22.02 9.38 23.36
CA SER A 155 -22.94 8.86 24.37
C SER A 155 -22.23 8.12 25.51
N ASP A 156 -21.07 7.52 25.24
CA ASP A 156 -20.25 6.87 26.26
C ASP A 156 -19.55 7.92 27.15
N ASP A 157 -19.03 9.01 26.56
CA ASP A 157 -18.47 10.15 27.30
C ASP A 157 -19.52 10.87 28.16
N GLU A 158 -20.74 11.10 27.65
CA GLU A 158 -21.84 11.74 28.40
C GLU A 158 -22.35 10.86 29.58
N ASN A 159 -22.07 9.56 29.60
CA ASN A 159 -22.43 8.67 30.71
C ASN A 159 -21.32 8.53 31.78
N ASP A 160 -20.09 8.93 31.49
CA ASP A 160 -18.97 8.90 32.46
C ASP A 160 -18.89 10.21 33.30
N ASP A 161 -19.51 11.29 32.82
CA ASP A 161 -19.57 12.62 33.48
C ASP A 161 -20.53 12.70 34.71
N LEU A 162 -21.06 11.57 35.21
CA LEU A 162 -21.87 11.53 36.43
C LEU A 162 -21.08 11.17 37.71
N LEU A 163 -19.74 11.15 37.68
CA LEU A 163 -18.91 10.91 38.85
C LEU A 163 -17.64 11.78 38.87
N ASP A 164 -17.77 13.09 39.08
CA ASP A 164 -17.10 13.80 40.19
C ASP A 164 -17.46 15.29 40.19
N ASP A 165 -17.97 15.73 41.33
CA ASP A 165 -18.26 17.12 41.68
C ASP A 165 -16.96 17.73 42.22
N ASP A 166 -16.17 18.45 41.41
CA ASP A 166 -15.22 19.44 41.94
C ASP A 166 -15.03 20.62 40.98
N GLU A 167 -15.14 21.82 41.54
CA GLU A 167 -15.17 23.12 40.87
C GLU A 167 -13.78 23.49 40.31
N ASN A 168 -13.66 23.62 38.98
CA ASN A 168 -12.92 24.71 38.32
C ASN A 168 -13.13 24.69 36.80
N THR A 169 -14.03 25.54 36.33
CA THR A 169 -14.30 25.77 34.90
C THR A 169 -13.18 26.55 34.23
N ASP A 170 -12.25 25.85 33.59
CA ASP A 170 -11.66 26.29 32.32
C ASP A 170 -12.29 25.43 31.23
N ILE A 171 -13.06 26.06 30.35
CA ILE A 171 -13.72 25.40 29.22
C ILE A 171 -12.62 25.01 28.22
N ASP A 172 -12.01 23.84 28.41
CA ASP A 172 -11.14 23.20 27.43
C ASP A 172 -12.06 22.72 26.30
N VAL A 173 -12.28 23.59 25.30
CA VAL A 173 -12.92 23.18 24.05
C VAL A 173 -11.98 22.14 23.43
N ASP A 174 -12.37 20.87 23.50
CA ASP A 174 -11.56 19.79 22.94
C ASP A 174 -11.53 19.93 21.40
N ILE A 175 -10.41 20.49 20.92
CA ILE A 175 -10.07 20.70 19.51
C ILE A 175 -9.92 19.35 18.77
N SER A 176 -9.98 18.21 19.46
CA SER A 176 -10.05 16.88 18.82
C SER A 176 -11.28 16.74 17.90
N THR A 177 -12.37 17.44 18.20
CA THR A 177 -13.64 17.37 17.46
C THR A 177 -13.62 18.08 16.10
N LEU A 178 -12.59 18.86 15.80
CA LEU A 178 -12.42 19.59 14.53
C LEU A 178 -11.46 18.90 13.55
N ASP A 179 -10.82 17.81 13.96
CA ASP A 179 -9.84 17.12 13.11
C ASP A 179 -10.53 16.21 12.09
N ARG A 180 -10.95 16.85 10.99
CA ARG A 180 -11.51 16.18 9.81
C ARG A 180 -10.47 15.38 9.01
N SER A 181 -9.24 15.25 9.51
CA SER A 181 -8.15 14.53 8.84
C SER A 181 -7.84 13.20 9.56
N GLN A 182 -8.39 12.09 9.04
CA GLN A 182 -8.16 10.73 9.57
C GLN A 182 -6.68 10.28 9.60
N HIS A 183 -5.76 11.05 9.00
CA HIS A 183 -4.36 10.65 8.78
C HIS A 183 -3.34 11.44 9.63
N VAL A 184 -3.75 12.51 10.31
CA VAL A 184 -2.85 13.33 11.13
C VAL A 184 -3.52 13.52 12.46
N ARG A 185 -3.01 12.90 13.53
CA ARG A 185 -3.44 13.22 14.89
C ARG A 185 -2.48 14.26 15.46
N MET A 186 -3.00 15.27 16.15
CA MET A 186 -2.15 16.13 16.96
C MET A 186 -1.56 15.30 18.11
N GLY A 187 -0.23 15.13 18.11
CA GLY A 187 0.52 14.44 19.16
C GLY A 187 0.79 15.34 20.37
N SER A 188 1.81 15.00 21.16
CA SER A 188 2.06 15.66 22.45
C SER A 188 2.22 17.18 22.35
N ARG A 189 1.56 17.91 23.26
CA ARG A 189 1.72 19.36 23.47
C ARG A 189 3.20 19.70 23.71
N GLN A 190 3.77 20.61 22.93
CA GLN A 190 5.11 21.15 23.19
C GLN A 190 5.05 22.34 24.17
N ALA A 191 6.21 22.74 24.69
CA ALA A 191 6.34 23.92 25.53
C ALA A 191 5.92 25.18 24.75
N VAL A 192 5.26 26.11 25.44
CA VAL A 192 4.87 27.41 24.86
C VAL A 192 6.14 28.21 24.53
N GLN A 193 6.19 28.77 23.31
CA GLN A 193 7.32 29.57 22.84
C GLN A 193 6.82 30.88 22.22
N THR A 194 7.64 31.94 22.28
CA THR A 194 7.34 33.20 21.59
C THR A 194 7.79 33.13 20.13
N PHE A 195 7.12 33.87 19.24
CA PHE A 195 7.54 33.94 17.84
C PHE A 195 8.99 34.44 17.69
N CYS A 196 9.41 35.40 18.53
CA CYS A 196 10.79 35.85 18.54
C CYS A 196 11.77 34.72 18.91
N SER A 197 11.42 33.86 19.87
CA SER A 197 12.25 32.72 20.25
C SER A 197 12.37 31.71 19.11
N ILE A 198 11.29 31.44 18.38
CA ILE A 198 11.26 30.50 17.25
C ILE A 198 12.12 31.01 16.09
N GLU A 199 11.93 32.25 15.68
CA GLU A 199 12.73 32.87 14.61
C GLU A 199 14.21 32.94 14.99
N ASN A 200 14.51 33.11 16.30
CA ASN A 200 15.88 33.10 16.79
C ASN A 200 16.52 31.71 16.86
N ALA A 201 15.74 30.68 17.21
CA ALA A 201 16.21 29.29 17.29
C ALA A 201 16.50 28.72 15.89
N HIS A 202 15.72 29.12 14.89
CA HIS A 202 15.82 28.64 13.51
C HIS A 202 16.43 29.67 12.53
N LYS A 203 17.35 30.54 13.01
CA LYS A 203 17.98 31.58 12.17
C LYS A 203 18.69 31.07 10.91
N THR A 204 19.22 29.85 10.97
CA THR A 204 19.91 29.22 9.84
C THR A 204 18.95 28.67 8.79
N ASP A 205 17.66 28.59 9.10
CA ASP A 205 16.63 28.08 8.23
C ASP A 205 15.87 29.23 7.53
N VAL A 206 15.88 29.21 6.20
CA VAL A 206 15.23 30.22 5.36
C VAL A 206 13.70 30.18 5.54
N GLU A 207 13.13 29.02 5.88
CA GLU A 207 11.68 28.86 6.05
C GLU A 207 11.18 29.69 7.25
N PHE A 208 11.96 29.72 8.33
CA PHE A 208 11.63 30.44 9.56
C PHE A 208 11.98 31.93 9.54
N THR A 209 12.59 32.43 8.47
CA THR A 209 12.83 33.87 8.31
C THR A 209 11.51 34.62 8.17
N ASN A 210 11.25 35.59 9.07
CA ASN A 210 9.98 36.33 9.15
C ASN A 210 8.75 35.42 9.29
N PHE A 211 8.90 34.27 9.96
CA PHE A 211 7.86 33.27 10.14
C PHE A 211 6.53 33.88 10.60
N ARG A 212 6.58 34.77 11.61
CA ARG A 212 5.39 35.45 12.13
C ARG A 212 4.65 36.27 11.07
N ILE A 213 5.39 36.97 10.21
CA ILE A 213 4.81 37.81 9.15
C ILE A 213 4.14 36.93 8.09
N LYS A 214 4.80 35.83 7.70
CA LYS A 214 4.28 34.85 6.74
C LYS A 214 3.01 34.18 7.27
N LEU A 215 3.02 33.74 8.53
CA LEU A 215 1.88 33.12 9.19
C LEU A 215 0.71 34.11 9.29
N ASN A 216 0.98 35.36 9.65
CA ASN A 216 -0.04 36.39 9.72
C ASN A 216 -0.71 36.66 8.35
N ALA A 217 0.09 36.74 7.29
CA ALA A 217 -0.43 36.88 5.93
C ALA A 217 -1.29 35.68 5.52
N PHE A 218 -0.83 34.46 5.84
CA PHE A 218 -1.57 33.23 5.57
C PHE A 218 -2.93 33.21 6.26
N LEU A 219 -2.99 33.43 7.59
CA LEU A 219 -4.23 33.36 8.36
C LEU A 219 -5.28 34.38 7.90
N ASN A 220 -4.85 35.59 7.53
CA ASN A 220 -5.76 36.62 7.02
C ASN A 220 -6.33 36.31 5.62
N VAL A 221 -5.71 35.41 4.85
CA VAL A 221 -6.21 34.96 3.55
C VAL A 221 -7.01 33.66 3.68
N PHE A 222 -6.48 32.71 4.46
CA PHE A 222 -7.03 31.37 4.61
C PHE A 222 -8.39 31.37 5.32
N LEU A 223 -8.51 32.07 6.46
CA LEU A 223 -9.75 32.06 7.25
C LEU A 223 -10.96 32.58 6.45
N PRO A 224 -10.88 33.75 5.76
CA PRO A 224 -11.98 34.20 4.91
C PRO A 224 -12.27 33.27 3.73
N ALA A 225 -11.25 32.66 3.12
CA ALA A 225 -11.44 31.72 2.01
C ALA A 225 -12.19 30.45 2.44
N CYS A 226 -12.02 30.04 3.70
CA CYS A 226 -12.72 28.90 4.31
C CYS A 226 -14.05 29.28 4.97
N ASN A 227 -14.55 30.51 4.78
CA ASN A 227 -15.74 31.05 5.47
C ASN A 227 -15.65 31.01 7.01
N ILE A 228 -14.45 31.10 7.57
CA ILE A 228 -14.22 31.18 9.02
C ILE A 228 -14.11 32.67 9.40
N PRO A 229 -14.91 33.16 10.37
CA PRO A 229 -14.86 34.57 10.77
C PRO A 229 -13.54 34.90 11.44
N LEU A 230 -12.96 36.05 11.06
CA LEU A 230 -11.78 36.57 11.74
C LEU A 230 -12.11 36.96 13.19
N PRO A 231 -11.17 36.82 14.14
CA PRO A 231 -11.37 37.24 15.52
C PRO A 231 -11.80 38.70 15.59
N ASN A 232 -12.96 38.98 16.21
CA ASN A 232 -13.57 40.30 16.29
C ASN A 232 -13.80 41.01 14.93
N GLY A 233 -13.85 40.25 13.83
CA GLY A 233 -14.01 40.79 12.47
C GLY A 233 -12.83 41.63 11.98
N ARG A 234 -11.68 41.58 12.66
CA ARG A 234 -10.49 42.38 12.33
C ARG A 234 -9.37 41.49 11.80
N ARG A 235 -8.47 42.10 11.01
CA ARG A 235 -7.27 41.42 10.57
C ARG A 235 -6.43 41.00 11.77
N ILE A 236 -5.93 39.77 11.71
CA ILE A 236 -5.01 39.23 12.70
C ILE A 236 -3.70 40.01 12.58
N HIS A 237 -3.08 40.31 13.72
CA HIS A 237 -1.78 40.96 13.78
C HIS A 237 -0.95 40.37 14.91
N LEU A 238 -0.06 39.44 14.55
CA LEU A 238 0.79 38.73 15.50
C LEU A 238 1.99 39.60 15.90
N GLN A 239 2.23 39.72 17.20
CA GLN A 239 3.38 40.40 17.80
C GLN A 239 4.55 39.45 18.10
N SER A 240 5.74 40.01 18.33
CA SER A 240 6.96 39.22 18.54
C SER A 240 6.97 38.48 19.88
N ASP A 241 6.28 39.05 20.85
CA ASP A 241 6.03 38.56 22.20
C ASP A 241 4.82 37.63 22.29
N ASP A 242 3.98 37.56 21.24
CA ASP A 242 2.89 36.60 21.19
C ASP A 242 3.45 35.17 21.27
N THR A 243 2.73 34.35 22.02
CA THR A 243 3.09 32.97 22.28
C THR A 243 2.33 32.03 21.35
N VAL A 244 3.04 31.02 20.84
CA VAL A 244 2.46 29.90 20.11
C VAL A 244 2.80 28.60 20.84
N ARG A 245 1.86 27.65 20.79
CA ARG A 245 2.06 26.29 21.27
C ARG A 245 2.00 25.36 20.08
N SER A 246 3.12 24.71 19.78
CA SER A 246 3.22 23.66 18.77
C SER A 246 2.75 22.32 19.34
N PHE A 247 2.26 21.47 18.44
CA PHE A 247 1.96 20.07 18.71
C PHE A 247 2.85 19.22 17.82
N ASN A 248 3.40 18.12 18.34
CA ASN A 248 4.10 17.15 17.50
C ASN A 248 3.08 16.48 16.59
N PRO A 249 3.26 16.42 15.25
CA PRO A 249 2.37 15.61 14.43
C PRO A 249 2.55 14.12 14.78
N ALA A 250 1.48 13.47 15.19
CA ALA A 250 1.42 12.02 15.28
C ALA A 250 0.82 11.50 13.97
N PHE A 251 1.68 10.99 13.10
CA PHE A 251 1.22 10.30 11.89
C PHE A 251 0.65 8.94 12.30
N CYS A 252 -0.67 8.80 12.26
CA CYS A 252 -1.31 7.50 12.35
C CYS A 252 -1.28 6.86 10.96
N TYR A 253 -0.24 6.07 10.71
CA TYR A 253 -0.30 5.08 9.64
C TYR A 253 -1.21 3.95 10.11
N TYR A 254 -2.51 4.05 9.79
CA TYR A 254 -3.32 2.84 9.75
C TYR A 254 -2.83 2.05 8.54
N TYR A 255 -1.95 1.06 8.79
CA TYR A 255 -1.95 -0.11 7.92
C TYR A 255 -3.34 -0.71 8.07
N THR A 256 -4.16 -0.55 7.04
CA THR A 256 -5.29 -1.44 6.83
C THR A 256 -4.70 -2.82 6.61
N ASP A 257 -4.53 -3.54 7.72
CA ASP A 257 -4.47 -4.99 7.74
C ASP A 257 -5.77 -5.44 7.06
N LEU A 258 -5.70 -5.71 5.76
CA LEU A 258 -6.70 -6.50 5.04
C LEU A 258 -6.62 -7.93 5.59
N LYS A 259 -7.03 -8.09 6.86
CA LYS A 259 -7.41 -9.37 7.41
C LYS A 259 -8.66 -9.80 6.68
N GLN A 260 -8.43 -10.61 5.66
CA GLN A 260 -9.23 -11.75 5.27
C GLN A 260 -10.57 -11.84 6.02
N VAL A 261 -11.63 -11.33 5.38
CA VAL A 261 -12.97 -11.86 5.61
C VAL A 261 -13.02 -13.16 4.82
N THR A 262 -12.43 -14.21 5.39
CA THR A 262 -12.82 -15.58 5.08
C THR A 262 -14.03 -15.88 5.95
N GLU A 263 -15.22 -15.73 5.40
CA GLU A 263 -16.37 -16.54 5.79
C GLU A 263 -17.43 -16.52 4.67
N TYR A 264 -17.68 -17.75 4.17
CA TYR A 264 -18.69 -18.24 3.20
C TYR A 264 -18.43 -18.07 1.70
#